data_AF-A0A1Z8V7T5-F1
#
_entry.id   AF-A0A1Z8V7T5-F1
#
_cell.length_a   1.000
_cell.length_b   1.000
_cell.length_c   1.000
_cell.angle_alpha   90.00
_cell.angle_beta   90.00
_cell.angle_gamma   90.00
#
_symmetry.space_group_name_H-M   'P 1'
#
loop_
_entity.id
_entity.type
_entity.pdbx_description
1 polymer ?
#
loop_
_entity_poly.entity_id
_entity_poly.type
_entity_poly.pdbx_seq_one_letter_code
_entity_poly.pdbx_strand_id
1 'polypeptide(L)'
;MIKAGAKALWSHWARHQLQLVVVIIGLSLATGLWTGVQAINSEARVSYDRAASVLGQSRLQRITRGDGPLRLVDFAALRLAGWMVSPVVQGTLRGTGLEVLGFDPFTVPAGTVLPDLSGAGDLTTFLLPPGVIF
;
A
#
# COMPACT_ATOMS: atom_id res chain seq x y z
N MET A 1 45.89 21.68 -23.02
CA MET A 1 45.93 20.22 -23.32
C MET A 1 44.53 19.62 -23.51
N ILE A 2 43.55 19.85 -22.62
CA ILE A 2 42.15 19.35 -22.77
C ILE A 2 41.46 19.77 -24.08
N LYS A 3 41.63 21.04 -24.51
CA LYS A 3 41.04 21.56 -25.77
C LYS A 3 41.51 20.83 -27.04
N ALA A 4 42.77 20.38 -27.07
CA ALA A 4 43.32 19.63 -28.19
C ALA A 4 42.78 18.20 -28.23
N GLY A 5 42.66 17.55 -27.06
CA GLY A 5 42.02 16.24 -26.93
C GLY A 5 40.54 16.26 -27.31
N ALA A 6 39.78 17.27 -26.88
CA ALA A 6 38.37 17.44 -27.24
C ALA A 6 38.18 17.65 -28.75
N LYS A 7 39.06 18.43 -29.40
CA LYS A 7 39.05 18.60 -30.86
C LYS A 7 39.37 17.30 -31.61
N ALA A 8 40.32 16.51 -31.12
CA ALA A 8 40.66 15.22 -31.71
C ALA A 8 39.49 14.23 -31.62
N LEU A 9 38.82 14.15 -30.46
CA LEU A 9 37.61 13.35 -30.28
C LEU A 9 36.48 13.81 -31.22
N TRP A 10 36.22 15.12 -31.27
CA TRP A 10 35.17 15.68 -32.13
C TRP A 10 35.43 15.41 -33.62
N SER A 11 36.69 15.53 -34.06
CA SER A 11 37.09 15.22 -35.45
C SER A 11 36.89 13.74 -35.81
N HIS A 12 37.05 12.83 -34.84
CA HIS A 12 36.80 11.41 -35.02
C HIS A 12 35.29 11.14 -35.17
N TRP A 13 34.48 11.66 -34.25
CA TRP A 13 33.02 11.46 -34.30
C TRP A 13 32.35 12.14 -35.49
N ALA A 14 32.86 13.28 -35.95
CA ALA A 14 32.38 13.95 -37.16
C ALA A 14 32.64 13.12 -38.43
N ARG A 15 33.68 12.28 -38.45
CA ARG A 15 33.99 11.35 -39.56
C ARG A 15 33.30 10.00 -39.43
N HIS A 16 32.95 9.59 -38.21
CA HIS A 16 32.28 8.32 -37.91
C HIS A 16 30.86 8.55 -37.35
N GLN A 17 30.02 9.28 -38.08
CA GLN A 17 28.66 9.68 -37.65
C GLN A 17 27.77 8.49 -37.31
N LEU A 18 27.87 7.39 -38.06
CA LEU A 18 27.09 6.17 -37.80
C LEU A 18 27.43 5.56 -36.42
N GLN A 19 28.72 5.55 -36.05
CA GLN A 19 29.17 5.04 -34.76
C GLN A 19 28.64 5.90 -33.61
N LEU A 20 28.61 7.23 -33.80
CA LEU A 20 28.05 8.15 -32.79
C LEU A 20 26.56 7.86 -32.56
N VAL A 21 25.79 7.71 -33.65
CA VAL A 21 24.36 7.40 -33.57
C VAL A 21 24.12 6.09 -32.84
N VAL A 22 24.88 5.03 -33.16
CA VAL A 22 24.77 3.73 -32.48
C VAL A 22 25.06 3.85 -30.98
N VAL A 23 26.09 4.61 -30.59
CA VAL A 23 26.43 4.83 -29.18
C VAL A 23 25.34 5.59 -28.45
N ILE A 24 24.78 6.64 -29.05
CA ILE A 24 23.67 7.40 -28.46
C ILE A 24 22.45 6.51 -28.29
N ILE A 25 22.09 5.72 -29.30
CA ILE A 25 20.96 4.79 -29.24
C ILE A 25 21.19 3.75 -28.14
N GLY A 26 22.36 3.12 -28.08
CA GLY A 26 22.69 2.12 -27.06
C GLY A 26 22.63 2.69 -25.64
N LEU A 27 23.19 3.89 -25.42
CA LEU A 27 23.16 4.56 -24.12
C LEU A 27 21.72 4.94 -23.71
N SER A 28 20.93 5.41 -24.66
CA SER A 28 19.53 5.80 -24.44
C SER A 28 18.68 4.58 -24.09
N LEU A 29 18.86 3.47 -24.82
CA LEU A 29 18.17 2.20 -24.55
C LEU A 29 18.55 1.62 -23.19
N ALA A 30 19.84 1.60 -22.85
CA ALA A 30 20.29 1.11 -21.55
C ALA A 30 19.69 1.92 -20.39
N THR A 31 19.68 3.25 -20.53
CA THR A 31 19.11 4.15 -19.52
C THR A 31 17.59 4.00 -19.43
N GLY A 32 16.90 3.95 -20.57
CA GLY A 32 15.44 3.77 -20.62
C GLY A 32 14.99 2.42 -20.08
N LEU A 33 15.74 1.34 -20.35
CA LEU A 33 15.44 0.02 -19.81
C LEU A 33 15.63 0.00 -18.29
N TRP A 34 16.72 0.61 -17.79
CA TRP A 34 16.97 0.73 -16.36
C TRP A 34 15.83 1.47 -15.65
N THR A 35 15.44 2.65 -16.16
CA THR A 35 14.38 3.45 -15.54
C THR A 35 13.01 2.78 -15.67
N GLY A 36 12.73 2.14 -16.81
CA GLY A 36 11.48 1.41 -17.04
C GLY A 36 11.31 0.24 -16.07
N VAL A 37 12.34 -0.59 -15.89
CA VAL A 37 12.31 -1.71 -14.93
C VAL A 37 12.11 -1.19 -13.51
N GLN A 38 12.76 -0.09 -13.15
CA GLN A 38 12.62 0.48 -11.81
C GLN A 38 11.22 1.07 -11.58
N ALA A 39 10.65 1.75 -12.57
CA ALA A 39 9.29 2.29 -12.50
C ALA A 39 8.23 1.19 -12.37
N ILE A 40 8.35 0.12 -13.16
CA ILE A 40 7.44 -1.03 -13.08
C ILE A 40 7.60 -1.73 -11.72
N ASN A 41 8.84 -1.96 -11.28
CA ASN A 41 9.08 -2.62 -10.00
C ASN A 41 8.65 -1.75 -8.81
N SER A 42 8.71 -0.42 -8.89
CA SER A 42 8.16 0.44 -7.84
C SER A 42 6.63 0.37 -7.79
N GLU A 43 5.96 0.34 -8.94
CA GLU A 43 4.50 0.19 -8.98
C GLU A 43 4.07 -1.18 -8.42
N ALA A 44 4.81 -2.24 -8.77
CA ALA A 44 4.58 -3.57 -8.23
C ALA A 44 4.78 -3.60 -6.71
N ARG A 45 5.89 -3.04 -6.19
CA ARG A 45 6.14 -2.95 -4.73
C ARG A 45 5.02 -2.21 -4.01
N VAL A 46 4.56 -1.08 -4.54
CA VAL A 46 3.44 -0.33 -3.95
C VAL A 46 2.14 -1.15 -3.94
N SER A 47 1.88 -1.94 -4.98
CA SER A 47 0.72 -2.85 -5.02
C SER A 47 0.85 -3.98 -3.99
N TYR A 48 2.04 -4.58 -3.85
CA TYR A 48 2.31 -5.60 -2.84
C TYR A 48 2.24 -5.05 -1.42
N ASP A 49 2.75 -3.84 -1.17
CA ASP A 49 2.68 -3.20 0.15
C ASP A 49 1.23 -2.89 0.54
N ARG A 50 0.39 -2.49 -0.42
CA ARG A 50 -1.06 -2.34 -0.20
C ARG A 50 -1.75 -3.66 0.10
N ALA A 51 -1.40 -4.75 -0.59
CA ALA A 51 -1.95 -6.07 -0.29
C ALA A 51 -1.44 -6.61 1.06
N ALA A 52 -0.16 -6.39 1.37
CA ALA A 52 0.47 -6.81 2.61
C ALA A 52 -0.04 -6.02 3.82
N SER A 53 -0.48 -4.77 3.67
CA SER A 53 -1.10 -4.02 4.76
C SER A 53 -2.51 -4.53 5.08
N VAL A 54 -3.28 -4.96 4.07
CA VAL A 54 -4.58 -5.64 4.26
C VAL A 54 -4.37 -7.03 4.89
N LEU A 55 -3.39 -7.80 4.42
CA LEU A 55 -3.05 -9.10 5.01
C LEU A 55 -2.35 -8.97 6.37
N GLY A 56 -1.63 -7.88 6.64
CA GLY A 56 -1.01 -7.59 7.93
C GLY A 56 -2.03 -7.39 9.05
N GLN A 57 -3.23 -6.91 8.70
CA GLN A 57 -4.39 -6.88 9.62
C GLN A 57 -4.86 -8.30 10.00
N SER A 58 -4.66 -9.29 9.13
CA SER A 58 -4.93 -10.72 9.42
C SER A 58 -3.84 -11.39 10.28
N ARG A 59 -2.73 -10.69 10.59
CA ARG A 59 -1.69 -11.18 11.51
C ARG A 59 -1.97 -10.84 12.98
N LEU A 60 -2.99 -10.05 13.28
CA LEU A 60 -3.45 -9.82 14.64
C LEU A 60 -4.00 -11.14 15.21
N GLN A 61 -3.59 -11.50 16.43
CA GLN A 61 -4.13 -12.70 17.08
C GLN A 61 -5.63 -12.54 17.29
N ARG A 62 -6.41 -13.39 16.62
CA ARG A 62 -7.87 -13.34 16.69
C ARG A 62 -8.34 -14.21 17.86
N ILE A 63 -9.02 -13.59 18.80
CA ILE A 63 -9.71 -14.31 19.87
C ILE A 63 -11.05 -14.77 19.30
N THR A 64 -11.16 -16.06 19.02
CA THR A 64 -12.43 -16.70 18.67
C THR A 64 -12.87 -17.62 19.79
N ARG A 65 -14.18 -17.72 19.96
CA ARG A 65 -14.81 -18.65 20.90
C ARG A 65 -15.19 -19.91 20.11
N GLY A 66 -14.83 -21.10 20.61
CA GLY A 66 -15.08 -22.38 19.93
C GLY A 66 -16.55 -22.82 19.95
N ASP A 67 -17.31 -22.31 20.92
CA ASP A 67 -18.70 -22.66 21.24
C ASP A 67 -19.74 -21.65 20.71
N GLY A 68 -19.33 -20.54 20.09
CA GLY A 68 -20.28 -19.55 19.54
C GLY A 68 -19.68 -18.15 19.33
N PRO A 69 -20.51 -17.15 18.96
CA PRO A 69 -20.05 -15.77 18.79
C PRO A 69 -19.62 -15.15 20.13
N LEU A 70 -18.58 -14.29 20.10
CA LEU A 70 -18.23 -13.47 21.26
C LEU A 70 -19.34 -12.45 21.54
N ARG A 71 -19.63 -12.21 22.81
CA ARG A 71 -20.60 -11.22 23.25
C ARG A 71 -19.87 -9.94 23.69
N LEU A 72 -20.58 -8.83 23.68
CA LEU A 72 -20.05 -7.53 24.12
C LEU A 72 -19.53 -7.56 25.57
N VAL A 73 -20.17 -8.34 26.45
CA VAL A 73 -19.72 -8.59 27.83
C VAL A 73 -18.33 -9.21 27.89
N ASP A 74 -18.00 -10.12 26.97
CA ASP A 74 -16.69 -10.78 26.96
C ASP A 74 -15.59 -9.78 26.54
N PHE A 75 -15.90 -8.90 25.58
CA PHE A 75 -15.03 -7.78 25.21
C PHE A 75 -14.80 -6.81 26.38
N ALA A 76 -15.87 -6.39 27.07
CA ALA A 76 -15.77 -5.50 28.21
C ALA A 76 -14.90 -6.10 29.34
N ALA A 77 -15.06 -7.39 29.62
CA ALA A 77 -14.26 -8.10 30.61
C ALA A 77 -12.76 -8.12 30.24
N LEU A 78 -12.42 -8.42 28.99
CA LEU A 78 -11.03 -8.40 28.51
C LEU A 78 -10.42 -7.00 28.61
N ARG A 79 -11.18 -5.97 28.24
CA ARG A 79 -10.69 -4.58 28.29
C ARG A 79 -10.47 -4.10 29.71
N LEU A 80 -11.38 -4.44 30.64
CA LEU A 80 -11.25 -4.15 32.07
C LEU A 80 -10.08 -4.92 32.71
N ALA A 81 -9.75 -6.11 32.21
CA ALA A 81 -8.58 -6.87 32.62
C ALA A 81 -7.25 -6.33 32.04
N GLY A 82 -7.27 -5.20 31.33
CA GLY A 82 -6.08 -4.52 30.80
C GLY A 82 -5.61 -5.02 29.43
N TRP A 83 -6.31 -5.95 28.79
CA TRP A 83 -5.94 -6.43 27.46
C TRP A 83 -6.25 -5.37 26.39
N MET A 84 -5.36 -5.22 25.41
CA MET A 84 -5.58 -4.38 24.23
C MET A 84 -6.26 -5.20 23.14
N VAL A 85 -7.60 -5.28 23.23
CA VAL A 85 -8.44 -5.99 22.26
C VAL A 85 -9.33 -4.99 21.52
N SER A 86 -9.60 -5.27 20.26
CA SER A 86 -10.55 -4.52 19.41
C SER A 86 -11.68 -5.47 19.00
N PRO A 87 -12.95 -5.07 19.11
CA PRO A 87 -14.05 -5.85 18.55
C PRO A 87 -14.01 -5.77 17.02
N VAL A 88 -14.33 -6.89 16.37
CA VAL A 88 -14.45 -7.00 14.92
C VAL A 88 -15.75 -7.72 14.60
N VAL A 89 -16.54 -7.16 13.69
CA VAL A 89 -17.77 -7.77 13.17
C VAL A 89 -17.53 -8.17 11.73
N GLN A 90 -17.80 -9.42 11.37
CA GLN A 90 -17.63 -9.94 10.02
C GLN A 90 -18.99 -10.37 9.49
N GLY A 91 -19.33 -9.92 8.29
CA GLY A 91 -20.57 -10.29 7.60
C GLY A 91 -20.37 -10.30 6.10
N THR A 92 -21.33 -10.82 5.36
CA THR A 92 -21.33 -10.79 3.89
C THR A 92 -22.47 -9.94 3.38
N LEU A 93 -22.19 -9.10 2.38
CA LEU A 93 -23.19 -8.27 1.74
C LEU A 93 -24.03 -9.15 0.81
N ARG A 94 -25.33 -9.25 1.11
CA ARG A 94 -26.26 -10.14 0.40
C ARG A 94 -26.24 -9.84 -1.11
N GLY A 95 -26.07 -10.88 -1.91
CA GLY A 95 -26.15 -10.82 -3.38
C GLY A 95 -24.87 -10.36 -4.11
N THR A 96 -23.82 -9.94 -3.39
CA THR A 96 -22.56 -9.50 -4.02
C THR A 96 -21.38 -10.44 -3.74
N GLY A 97 -21.49 -11.27 -2.69
CA GLY A 97 -20.38 -12.11 -2.23
C GLY A 97 -19.24 -11.31 -1.59
N LEU A 98 -19.41 -9.99 -1.39
CA LEU A 98 -18.44 -9.15 -0.71
C LEU A 98 -18.47 -9.40 0.79
N GLU A 99 -17.28 -9.57 1.36
CA GLU A 99 -17.08 -9.64 2.80
C GLU A 99 -16.97 -8.24 3.37
N VAL A 100 -17.73 -7.96 4.42
CA VAL A 100 -17.79 -6.68 5.12
C VAL A 100 -17.24 -6.89 6.52
N LEU A 101 -16.23 -6.10 6.87
CA LEU A 101 -15.59 -6.09 8.18
C LEU A 101 -15.87 -4.75 8.87
N GLY A 102 -16.49 -4.80 10.05
CA GLY A 102 -16.70 -3.67 10.93
C GLY A 102 -15.67 -3.67 12.05
N PHE A 103 -15.06 -2.51 12.30
CA PHE A 103 -14.06 -2.29 13.34
C PHE A 103 -14.48 -1.12 14.24
N ASP A 104 -13.97 -1.08 15.47
CA ASP A 104 -14.14 0.05 16.38
C ASP A 104 -12.98 1.04 16.22
N PRO A 105 -13.22 2.29 15.77
CA PRO A 105 -12.17 3.27 15.52
C PRO A 105 -11.41 3.69 16.80
N PHE A 106 -11.97 3.48 17.99
CA PHE A 106 -11.34 3.90 19.25
C PHE A 106 -10.41 2.84 19.86
N THR A 107 -10.59 1.57 19.50
CA THR A 107 -9.82 0.46 20.08
C THR A 107 -8.96 -0.28 19.06
N VAL A 108 -8.99 0.14 17.80
CA VAL A 108 -8.23 -0.46 16.73
C VAL A 108 -6.71 -0.35 16.96
N PRO A 109 -5.92 -1.42 16.70
CA PRO A 109 -4.49 -1.39 16.91
C PRO A 109 -3.77 -0.37 16.01
N ALA A 110 -2.67 0.20 16.54
CA ALA A 110 -1.79 1.05 15.74
C ALA A 110 -1.21 0.26 14.56
N GLY A 111 -1.37 0.78 13.35
CA GLY A 111 -0.93 0.12 12.10
C GLY A 111 -2.05 -0.57 11.32
N THR A 112 -3.29 -0.60 11.82
CA THR A 112 -4.45 -0.93 10.97
C THR A 112 -4.64 0.18 9.94
N VAL A 113 -4.81 -0.19 8.67
CA VAL A 113 -5.16 0.76 7.62
C VAL A 113 -6.65 1.04 7.78
N LEU A 114 -6.96 2.09 8.52
CA LEU A 114 -8.30 2.64 8.52
C LEU A 114 -8.41 3.64 7.35
N PRO A 115 -9.63 3.79 6.80
CA PRO A 115 -9.97 5.00 6.08
C PRO A 115 -9.58 6.22 6.90
N ASP A 116 -9.12 7.29 6.23
CA ASP A 116 -8.83 8.54 6.94
C ASP A 116 -10.13 9.12 7.49
N LEU A 117 -10.31 9.03 8.81
CA LEU A 117 -11.47 9.56 9.52
C LEU A 117 -11.16 10.94 10.15
N SER A 118 -10.01 11.54 9.85
CA SER A 118 -9.57 12.81 10.45
C SER A 118 -10.17 14.06 9.79
N GLY A 119 -10.84 13.90 8.64
CA GLY A 119 -11.61 14.95 7.99
C GLY A 119 -12.78 15.43 8.85
N ALA A 120 -12.97 16.75 8.95
CA ALA A 120 -14.08 17.33 9.70
C ALA A 120 -15.42 16.86 9.13
N GLY A 121 -16.08 15.94 9.83
CA GLY A 121 -17.37 15.36 9.42
C GLY A 121 -17.33 13.85 9.14
N ASP A 122 -16.17 13.25 8.93
CA ASP A 122 -16.05 11.82 8.55
C ASP A 122 -16.38 10.87 9.71
N LEU A 123 -15.89 11.17 10.92
CA LEU A 123 -16.25 10.42 12.14
C LEU A 123 -17.74 10.47 12.45
N THR A 124 -18.34 11.65 12.34
CA THR A 124 -19.79 11.82 12.58
C THR A 124 -20.63 11.11 11.53
N THR A 125 -20.18 11.11 10.27
CA THR A 125 -20.86 10.41 9.17
C THR A 125 -20.70 8.88 9.29
N PHE A 126 -19.57 8.41 9.82
CA PHE A 126 -19.37 7.00 10.15
C PHE A 126 -20.30 6.52 11.27
N LEU A 127 -20.49 7.32 12.32
CA LEU A 127 -21.29 6.95 13.49
C LEU A 127 -22.81 7.09 13.29
N LEU A 128 -23.25 7.96 12.38
CA LEU A 128 -24.67 8.21 12.09
C LEU A 128 -25.16 7.34 10.92
N PRO A 129 -26.42 6.85 10.94
CA PRO A 129 -27.02 6.23 9.77
C PRO A 129 -26.97 7.16 8.55
N PRO A 130 -26.66 6.67 7.33
CA PRO A 130 -26.52 5.27 6.93
C PRO A 130 -25.13 4.64 7.16
N GLY A 131 -24.17 5.36 7.73
CA GLY A 131 -22.76 4.96 7.86
C GLY A 131 -21.98 5.10 6.54
N VAL A 132 -20.69 4.76 6.56
CA VAL A 132 -19.80 4.73 5.38
C VAL A 132 -19.23 3.34 5.19
N ILE A 133 -19.16 2.91 3.93
CA ILE A 133 -18.56 1.65 3.47
C ILE A 133 -17.39 2.01 2.57
N PHE A 134 -16.26 1.33 2.76
CA PHE A 134 -15.03 1.52 1.99
C PHE A 134 -14.68 0.25 1.23
#